data_AF-A0A930Y926-F1
#
_entry.id   AF-A0A930Y926-F1
#
_cell.length_a   1.000
_cell.length_b   1.000
_cell.length_c   1.000
_cell.angle_alpha   90.00
_cell.angle_beta   90.00
_cell.angle_gamma   90.00
#
_symmetry.space_group_name_H-M   'P 1'
#
loop_
_entity.id
_entity.type
_entity.pdbx_description
1 polymer ?
#
loop_
_entity_poly.entity_id
_entity_poly.type
_entity_poly.pdbx_seq_one_letter_code
_entity_poly.pdbx_strand_id
1 'polypeptide(L)'
;MNSASRPTRLLLLIGALAAVVLLSAAGGATAARLITGKDVKDGSLTGKDIKDGSVKKADLAGPIKRTLDAATVSDVHQVSIQSGVTASSDYYGSTFASVPCGDGEVAISGGYDLPTSSTEVAVFRNRPSADGTAWEVALRSTSSTFVGTFYALCATVG
;
A
#
# COMPACT_ATOMS: atom_id res chain seq x y z
N MET A 1 17.69 -10.49 -93.35
CA MET A 1 18.34 -10.31 -92.03
C MET A 1 17.84 -8.95 -91.54
N ASN A 2 16.93 -8.80 -90.58
CA ASN A 2 16.97 -9.30 -89.21
C ASN A 2 15.58 -9.38 -88.55
N SER A 3 15.55 -10.27 -87.56
CA SER A 3 14.45 -10.73 -86.71
C SER A 3 13.85 -9.63 -85.81
N ALA A 4 12.52 -9.53 -85.79
CA ALA A 4 11.75 -8.81 -84.78
C ALA A 4 10.98 -9.83 -83.91
N SER A 5 11.49 -10.13 -82.73
CA SER A 5 10.84 -11.05 -81.78
C SER A 5 11.10 -10.64 -80.32
N ARG A 6 10.49 -9.53 -79.84
CA ARG A 6 10.74 -9.05 -78.47
C ARG A 6 9.60 -8.40 -77.63
N PRO A 7 8.29 -8.45 -77.93
CA PRO A 7 7.31 -7.89 -76.97
C PRO A 7 6.89 -8.86 -75.85
N THR A 8 6.90 -10.18 -76.09
CA THR A 8 6.23 -11.16 -75.20
C THR A 8 7.02 -11.48 -73.92
N ARG A 9 8.36 -11.47 -73.96
CA ARG A 9 9.19 -11.76 -72.79
C ARG A 9 9.21 -10.61 -71.77
N LEU A 10 9.05 -9.37 -72.23
CA LEU A 10 9.04 -8.20 -71.37
C LEU A 10 7.72 -8.10 -70.57
N LEU A 11 6.60 -8.44 -71.20
CA LEU A 11 5.29 -8.51 -70.54
C LEU A 11 5.22 -9.60 -69.45
N LEU A 12 5.83 -10.77 -69.68
CA LEU A 12 5.92 -11.85 -68.69
C LEU A 12 6.76 -11.47 -67.46
N LEU A 13 7.88 -10.76 -67.67
CA LEU A 13 8.74 -10.31 -66.58
C LEU A 13 8.08 -9.24 -65.72
N ILE A 14 7.37 -8.30 -66.34
CA ILE A 14 6.62 -7.25 -65.61
C ILE A 14 5.45 -7.88 -64.81
N GLY A 15 4.74 -8.84 -65.39
CA GLY A 15 3.68 -9.57 -64.70
C GLY A 15 4.19 -10.39 -63.51
N ALA A 16 5.34 -11.06 -63.66
CA ALA A 16 5.96 -11.82 -62.57
C ALA A 16 6.49 -10.90 -61.44
N LEU A 17 7.07 -9.75 -61.78
CA LEU A 17 7.54 -8.78 -60.79
C LEU A 17 6.38 -8.16 -60.00
N ALA A 18 5.28 -7.83 -60.69
CA ALA A 18 4.06 -7.34 -60.06
C ALA A 18 3.44 -8.39 -59.12
N ALA A 19 3.43 -9.66 -59.52
CA ALA A 19 2.96 -10.76 -58.67
C ALA A 19 3.84 -10.94 -57.41
N VAL A 20 5.16 -10.84 -57.53
CA VAL A 20 6.09 -10.95 -56.38
C VAL A 20 5.94 -9.77 -55.41
N VAL A 21 5.72 -8.55 -55.92
CA VAL A 21 5.46 -7.36 -55.08
C VAL A 21 4.09 -7.44 -54.39
N LEU A 22 3.09 -8.06 -55.01
CA LEU A 22 1.79 -8.30 -54.39
C LEU A 22 1.85 -9.41 -53.32
N LEU A 23 2.71 -10.43 -53.49
CA LEU A 23 2.89 -11.50 -52.50
C LEU A 23 3.74 -11.05 -51.30
N SER A 24 4.65 -10.09 -51.44
CA SER A 24 5.43 -9.55 -50.32
C SER A 24 4.63 -8.58 -49.43
N ALA A 25 3.50 -8.07 -49.91
CA ALA A 25 2.58 -7.22 -49.14
C ALA A 25 1.62 -8.02 -48.23
N ALA A 26 1.56 -9.35 -48.37
CA ALA A 26 0.69 -10.22 -47.56
C ALA A 26 1.30 -10.65 -46.21
N GLY A 27 2.54 -10.22 -45.89
CA GLY A 27 3.14 -10.36 -44.55
C GLY A 27 2.61 -9.36 -43.53
N GLY A 28 1.35 -8.95 -43.68
CA GLY A 28 0.69 -7.92 -42.88
C GLY A 28 0.60 -8.34 -41.42
N ALA A 29 1.27 -7.56 -40.57
CA ALA A 29 1.04 -7.39 -39.15
C ALA A 29 0.59 -8.66 -38.41
N THR A 30 1.54 -9.36 -37.79
CA THR A 30 1.22 -10.03 -36.53
C THR A 30 0.82 -8.95 -35.54
N ALA A 31 -0.45 -8.52 -35.59
CA ALA A 31 -1.07 -7.85 -34.48
C ALA A 31 -0.76 -8.73 -33.29
N ALA A 32 0.07 -8.23 -32.36
CA ALA A 32 0.26 -8.87 -31.08
C ALA A 32 -1.14 -9.17 -30.59
N ARG A 33 -1.53 -10.45 -30.58
CA ARG A 33 -2.78 -10.87 -29.98
C ARG A 33 -2.61 -10.54 -28.51
N LEU A 34 -3.03 -9.34 -28.11
CA LEU A 34 -3.10 -8.97 -26.72
C LEU A 34 -4.11 -9.93 -26.11
N ILE A 35 -3.60 -10.90 -25.37
CA ILE A 35 -4.40 -11.58 -24.36
C ILE A 35 -4.85 -10.47 -23.41
N THR A 36 -6.15 -10.24 -23.35
CA THR A 36 -6.74 -9.28 -22.43
C THR A 36 -7.46 -10.04 -21.32
N GLY A 37 -7.98 -9.32 -20.32
CA GLY A 37 -8.75 -9.95 -19.23
C GLY A 37 -9.91 -10.83 -19.73
N LYS A 38 -10.50 -10.51 -20.89
CA LYS A 38 -11.61 -11.32 -21.48
C LYS A 38 -11.18 -12.73 -21.91
N ASP A 39 -9.88 -12.93 -22.13
CA ASP A 39 -9.30 -14.18 -22.59
C ASP A 39 -8.81 -15.04 -21.40
N VAL A 40 -8.83 -14.48 -20.19
CA VAL A 40 -8.43 -15.13 -18.94
C VAL A 40 -9.67 -15.55 -18.18
N LYS A 41 -9.77 -16.84 -17.84
CA LYS A 41 -10.88 -17.37 -17.04
C LYS A 41 -10.69 -16.98 -15.57
N ASP A 42 -11.78 -16.60 -14.89
CA ASP A 42 -11.75 -16.31 -13.46
C ASP A 42 -11.20 -17.49 -12.65
N GLY A 43 -10.27 -17.19 -11.74
CA GLY A 43 -9.59 -18.18 -10.89
C GLY A 43 -8.59 -19.09 -11.61
N SER A 44 -8.31 -18.87 -12.90
CA SER A 44 -7.35 -19.71 -13.65
C SER A 44 -5.88 -19.36 -13.43
N LEU A 45 -5.59 -18.13 -13.00
CA LEU A 45 -4.23 -17.69 -12.65
C LEU A 45 -4.01 -17.82 -11.14
N THR A 46 -2.83 -18.26 -10.76
CA THR A 46 -2.36 -18.38 -9.38
C THR A 46 -1.07 -17.58 -9.18
N GLY A 47 -0.60 -17.49 -7.93
CA GLY A 47 0.70 -16.87 -7.65
C GLY A 47 1.88 -17.55 -8.38
N LYS A 48 1.77 -18.82 -8.78
CA LYS A 48 2.84 -19.52 -9.52
C LYS A 48 3.03 -18.99 -10.95
N ASP A 49 1.99 -18.39 -11.52
CA ASP A 49 1.99 -17.87 -12.89
C ASP A 49 2.58 -16.45 -12.95
N ILE A 50 2.82 -15.83 -11.79
CA ILE A 50 3.33 -14.47 -11.66
C ILE A 50 4.76 -14.55 -11.12
N LYS A 51 5.72 -14.01 -11.87
CA LYS A 51 7.11 -13.91 -11.40
C LYS A 51 7.23 -12.80 -10.35
N ASP A 52 8.00 -13.03 -9.29
CA ASP A 52 8.30 -12.00 -8.27
C ASP A 52 8.85 -10.72 -8.91
N GLY A 53 8.27 -9.59 -8.50
CA GLY A 53 8.63 -8.26 -9.01
C GLY A 53 8.23 -7.96 -10.45
N SER A 54 7.49 -8.85 -11.14
CA SER A 54 7.06 -8.63 -12.53
C SER A 54 5.86 -7.70 -12.67
N VAL A 55 5.01 -7.60 -11.63
CA VAL A 55 3.87 -6.69 -11.58
C VAL A 55 4.23 -5.50 -10.70
N LYS A 56 4.22 -4.31 -11.29
CA LYS A 56 4.47 -3.04 -10.59
C LYS A 56 3.14 -2.40 -10.19
N LYS A 57 3.18 -1.49 -9.21
CA LYS A 57 2.00 -0.69 -8.84
C LYS A 57 1.35 -0.01 -10.06
N ALA A 58 2.16 0.43 -11.04
CA ALA A 58 1.67 1.06 -12.27
C ALA A 58 0.74 0.15 -13.10
N ASP A 59 0.93 -1.16 -13.05
CA ASP A 59 0.19 -2.16 -13.84
C ASP A 59 -1.19 -2.47 -13.25
N LEU A 60 -1.42 -2.08 -11.99
CA LEU A 60 -2.66 -2.37 -11.28
C LEU A 60 -3.78 -1.40 -11.66
N ALA A 61 -5.02 -1.89 -11.61
CA ALA A 61 -6.20 -1.03 -11.77
C ALA A 61 -6.31 -0.01 -10.63
N GLY A 62 -6.94 1.14 -10.91
CA GLY A 62 -7.10 2.23 -9.96
C GLY A 62 -7.64 1.84 -8.57
N PRO A 63 -8.66 0.96 -8.45
CA PRO A 63 -9.14 0.51 -7.15
C PRO A 63 -8.08 -0.17 -6.30
N ILE A 64 -7.26 -1.06 -6.89
CA ILE A 64 -6.19 -1.76 -6.17
C ILE A 64 -5.09 -0.78 -5.75
N LYS A 65 -4.75 0.19 -6.61
CA LYS A 65 -3.77 1.24 -6.28
C LYS A 65 -4.20 2.00 -5.02
N ARG A 66 -5.48 2.40 -4.94
CA ARG A 66 -6.04 3.06 -3.76
C ARG A 66 -5.97 2.19 -2.51
N THR A 67 -6.22 0.89 -2.62
CA THR A 67 -6.08 -0.03 -1.47
C THR A 67 -4.62 -0.23 -1.04
N LEU A 68 -3.67 -0.18 -1.97
CA LEU A 68 -2.25 -0.23 -1.63
C LEU A 68 -1.77 1.05 -0.96
N ASP A 69 -2.31 2.20 -1.39
CA ASP A 69 -2.07 3.48 -0.74
C ASP A 69 -2.71 3.51 0.66
N ALA A 70 -3.95 2.97 0.77
CA ALA A 70 -4.73 2.68 1.99
C ALA A 70 -4.00 1.86 3.08
N ALA A 71 -2.87 1.27 2.71
CA ALA A 71 -2.09 0.38 3.56
C ALA A 71 -0.72 0.97 3.93
N THR A 72 -0.47 2.24 3.61
CA THR A 72 0.80 2.90 3.92
C THR A 72 0.71 3.67 5.22
N VAL A 73 1.57 3.29 6.18
CA VAL A 73 1.84 4.08 7.38
C VAL A 73 2.96 5.05 7.02
N SER A 74 2.69 6.35 7.02
CA SER A 74 3.68 7.41 6.81
C SER A 74 3.74 8.37 8.00
N ASP A 75 4.78 9.20 8.03
CA ASP A 75 4.91 10.32 8.98
C ASP A 75 4.85 9.89 10.46
N VAL A 76 5.44 8.73 10.76
CA VAL A 76 5.51 8.20 12.12
C VAL A 76 6.31 9.15 13.02
N HIS A 77 5.66 9.67 14.06
CA HIS A 77 6.31 10.51 15.05
C HIS A 77 5.73 10.29 16.45
N GLN A 78 6.46 10.73 17.47
CA GLN A 78 6.05 10.60 18.86
C GLN A 78 5.42 11.91 19.37
N VAL A 79 4.27 11.78 20.03
CA VAL A 79 3.63 12.85 20.81
C VAL A 79 3.64 12.44 22.27
N SER A 80 3.87 13.39 23.19
CA SER A 80 3.88 13.11 24.62
C SER A 80 3.25 14.21 25.45
N ILE A 81 2.63 13.81 26.56
CA ILE A 81 2.10 14.71 27.59
C ILE A 81 2.63 14.30 28.97
N GLN A 82 2.73 15.25 29.88
CA GLN A 82 2.94 14.97 31.29
C GLN A 82 1.60 15.05 32.02
N SER A 83 1.29 14.07 32.86
CA SER A 83 0.06 14.07 33.65
C SER A 83 0.32 13.65 35.09
N GLY A 84 -0.40 14.29 36.01
CA GLY A 84 -0.37 13.97 37.42
C GLY A 84 -1.07 12.64 37.69
N VAL A 85 -0.36 11.75 38.37
CA VAL A 85 -0.89 10.50 38.90
C VAL A 85 -1.11 10.69 40.38
N THR A 86 -2.36 10.65 40.82
CA THR A 86 -2.71 10.79 42.23
C THR A 86 -2.83 9.42 42.87
N ALA A 87 -2.21 9.22 44.03
CA ALA A 87 -2.42 8.02 44.82
C ALA A 87 -3.88 7.93 45.25
N SER A 88 -4.51 6.79 44.99
CA SER A 88 -5.87 6.51 45.46
C SER A 88 -5.97 5.07 45.96
N SER A 89 -6.59 4.93 47.13
CA SER A 89 -6.98 3.63 47.68
C SER A 89 -8.24 3.07 47.02
N ASP A 90 -9.01 3.91 46.31
CA ASP A 90 -10.21 3.51 45.60
C ASP A 90 -9.85 2.78 44.31
N TYR A 91 -10.50 1.65 44.05
CA TYR A 91 -10.34 0.90 42.79
C TYR A 91 -10.71 1.73 41.56
N TYR A 92 -11.63 2.69 41.72
CA TYR A 92 -12.06 3.61 40.67
C TYR A 92 -11.22 4.89 40.58
N GLY A 93 -10.29 5.12 41.51
CA GLY A 93 -9.40 6.30 41.54
C GLY A 93 -8.24 6.22 40.56
N SER A 94 -8.48 5.77 39.33
CA SER A 94 -7.45 5.67 38.30
C SER A 94 -7.19 7.02 37.64
N THR A 95 -5.92 7.37 37.46
CA THR A 95 -5.54 8.42 36.52
C THR A 95 -5.75 7.91 35.10
N PHE A 96 -6.42 8.72 34.29
CA PHE A 96 -6.60 8.48 32.86
C PHE A 96 -5.82 9.54 32.07
N ALA A 97 -4.87 9.07 31.26
CA ALA A 97 -4.13 9.90 30.32
C ALA A 97 -4.53 9.49 28.89
N SER A 98 -4.86 10.49 28.08
CA SER A 98 -5.15 10.32 26.66
C SER A 98 -4.19 11.20 25.88
N VAL A 99 -3.34 10.60 25.07
CA VAL A 99 -2.36 11.31 24.24
C VAL A 99 -2.92 11.40 22.82
N PRO A 100 -3.44 12.56 22.40
CA PRO A 100 -4.06 12.70 21.08
C PRO A 100 -2.99 12.73 19.98
N CYS A 101 -3.29 12.11 18.84
CA CYS A 101 -2.60 12.33 17.58
C CYS A 101 -3.16 13.56 16.85
N GLY A 102 -2.45 14.02 15.82
CA GLY A 102 -2.89 15.15 15.00
C GLY A 102 -4.12 14.82 14.14
N ASP A 103 -4.69 15.84 13.52
CA ASP A 103 -5.84 15.69 12.62
C ASP A 103 -5.49 14.75 11.45
N GLY A 104 -6.31 13.71 11.25
CA GLY A 104 -6.10 12.72 10.19
C GLY A 104 -5.07 11.64 10.51
N GLU A 105 -4.49 11.66 11.71
CA GLU A 105 -3.55 10.65 12.17
C GLU A 105 -4.22 9.63 13.09
N VAL A 106 -3.58 8.46 13.19
CA VAL A 106 -3.98 7.40 14.12
C VAL A 106 -2.84 7.03 15.05
N ALA A 107 -3.19 6.64 16.27
CA ALA A 107 -2.26 6.11 17.25
C ALA A 107 -1.96 4.64 16.92
N ILE A 108 -0.76 4.38 16.41
CA ILE A 108 -0.30 3.03 16.04
C ILE A 108 0.40 2.31 17.20
N SER A 109 0.86 3.08 18.20
CA SER A 109 1.47 2.57 19.43
C SER A 109 1.49 3.66 20.50
N GLY A 110 1.91 3.33 21.71
CA GLY A 110 2.12 4.30 22.78
C GLY A 110 2.45 3.62 24.09
N GLY A 111 2.48 4.42 25.15
CA GLY A 111 2.81 3.93 26.48
C GLY A 111 3.01 5.05 27.48
N TYR A 112 3.81 4.73 28.48
CA TYR A 112 4.08 5.62 29.60
C TYR A 112 5.51 5.39 30.11
N ASP A 113 6.07 6.43 30.71
CA ASP A 113 7.32 6.42 31.46
C ASP A 113 7.04 7.04 32.83
N LEU A 114 7.25 6.26 33.89
CA LEU A 114 6.94 6.65 35.26
C LEU A 114 8.25 6.83 36.03
N PRO A 115 8.33 7.82 36.92
CA PRO A 115 9.54 8.04 37.71
C PRO A 115 9.83 6.82 38.60
N THR A 116 11.10 6.60 38.93
CA THR A 116 11.54 5.50 39.81
C THR A 116 10.99 5.57 41.24
N SER A 117 10.44 6.74 41.63
CA SER A 117 9.68 6.93 42.87
C SER A 117 8.24 6.41 42.81
N SER A 118 7.77 5.97 41.63
CA SER A 118 6.48 5.31 41.48
C SER A 118 6.55 3.87 42.02
N THR A 119 5.82 3.61 43.09
CA THR A 119 5.72 2.29 43.73
C THR A 119 4.27 1.82 43.69
N GLU A 120 4.06 0.51 43.55
CA GLU A 120 2.73 -0.11 43.59
C GLU A 120 1.74 0.46 42.55
N VAL A 121 2.22 0.63 41.33
CA VAL A 121 1.41 1.07 40.19
C VAL A 121 0.81 -0.13 39.46
N ALA A 122 -0.51 -0.11 39.28
CA ALA A 122 -1.22 -1.05 38.43
C ALA A 122 -1.75 -0.35 37.18
N VAL A 123 -1.51 -0.94 36.01
CA VAL A 123 -2.00 -0.42 34.72
C VAL A 123 -3.09 -1.34 34.21
N PHE A 124 -4.27 -0.76 33.98
CA PHE A 124 -5.47 -1.50 33.58
C PHE A 124 -5.91 -1.21 32.14
N ARG A 125 -5.35 -0.14 31.55
CA ARG A 125 -5.54 0.19 30.15
C ARG A 125 -4.23 0.72 29.58
N ASN A 126 -3.85 0.15 28.44
CA ASN A 126 -2.74 0.60 27.63
C ASN A 126 -3.05 0.21 26.18
N ARG A 127 -3.76 1.07 25.45
CA ARG A 127 -4.30 0.75 24.11
C ARG A 127 -4.67 2.02 23.34
N PRO A 128 -4.89 1.95 22.02
CA PRO A 128 -5.54 3.03 21.29
C PRO A 128 -6.95 3.33 21.83
N SER A 129 -7.38 4.59 21.66
CA SER A 129 -8.75 5.01 21.84
C SER A 129 -9.69 4.24 20.90
N ALA A 130 -10.99 4.27 21.19
CA ALA A 130 -11.98 3.52 20.41
C ALA A 130 -12.06 3.96 18.93
N ASP A 131 -11.79 5.22 18.66
CA ASP A 131 -11.70 5.82 17.32
C ASP A 131 -10.27 5.77 16.73
N GLY A 132 -9.29 5.29 17.49
CA GLY A 132 -7.89 5.15 17.07
C GLY A 132 -7.11 6.47 17.00
N THR A 133 -7.69 7.60 17.40
CA THR A 133 -7.06 8.94 17.29
C THR A 133 -6.17 9.31 18.47
N ALA A 134 -6.13 8.49 19.52
CA ALA A 134 -5.31 8.74 20.70
C ALA A 134 -4.77 7.43 21.30
N TRP A 135 -3.74 7.55 22.13
CA TRP A 135 -3.30 6.45 23.00
C TRP A 135 -3.79 6.67 24.44
N GLU A 136 -4.50 5.67 24.96
CA GLU A 136 -5.12 5.71 26.29
C GLU A 136 -4.34 4.86 27.29
N VAL A 137 -3.93 5.49 28.40
CA VAL A 137 -3.36 4.83 29.56
C VAL A 137 -4.24 5.10 30.78
N ALA A 138 -4.71 4.03 31.42
CA ALA A 138 -5.37 4.11 32.71
C ALA A 138 -4.54 3.32 33.72
N LEU A 139 -4.10 4.01 34.77
CA LEU A 139 -3.30 3.43 35.82
C LEU A 139 -3.75 3.93 37.19
N ARG A 140 -3.36 3.22 38.23
CA ARG A 140 -3.58 3.58 39.62
C ARG A 140 -2.29 3.41 40.39
N SER A 141 -1.98 4.40 41.22
CA SER A 141 -0.98 4.29 42.27
C SER A 141 -1.69 4.18 43.63
N THR A 142 -1.18 3.34 44.52
CA THR A 142 -1.78 3.15 45.86
C THR A 142 -0.96 3.78 46.99
N SER A 143 0.32 4.07 46.75
CA SER A 143 1.24 4.60 47.78
C SER A 143 1.90 5.94 47.44
N SER A 144 1.95 6.37 46.17
CA SER A 144 2.62 7.62 45.80
C SER A 144 1.91 8.44 44.72
N THR A 145 1.91 9.76 44.89
CA THR A 145 1.49 10.73 43.87
C THR A 145 2.73 11.20 43.11
N PHE A 146 2.70 11.20 41.79
CA PHE A 146 3.83 11.57 40.94
C PHE A 146 3.37 12.15 39.60
N VAL A 147 4.30 12.68 38.81
CA VAL A 147 4.03 13.07 37.41
C VAL A 147 4.62 12.00 36.51
N GLY A 148 3.79 11.43 35.64
CA GLY A 148 4.21 10.48 34.61
C GLY A 148 4.24 11.14 33.23
N THR A 149 5.08 10.62 32.35
CA THR A 149 5.06 10.96 30.92
C THR A 149 4.26 9.90 30.18
N PHE A 150 3.33 10.32 29.35
CA PHE A 150 2.50 9.44 28.51
C PHE A 150 2.77 9.80 27.06
N TYR A 151 2.84 8.81 26.19
CA TYR A 151 3.15 9.05 24.78
C TYR A 151 2.33 8.19 23.83
N ALA A 152 2.17 8.69 22.61
CA ALA A 152 1.63 7.99 21.45
C ALA A 152 2.66 8.05 20.32
N LEU A 153 2.74 6.97 19.54
CA LEU A 153 3.31 7.00 18.19
C LEU A 153 2.15 7.20 17.22
N CYS A 154 2.15 8.37 16.59
CA CYS A 154 1.14 8.82 15.66
C CYS A 154 1.64 8.67 14.24
N ALA A 155 0.74 8.35 13.32
CA ALA A 155 1.08 8.21 11.90
C ALA A 155 -0.11 8.59 11.03
N THR A 156 0.19 9.04 9.82
CA THR A 156 -0.80 9.13 8.76
C THR A 156 -1.00 7.72 8.18
N VAL A 157 -2.26 7.29 8.11
CA VAL A 157 -2.65 6.05 7.43
C VAL A 157 -3.50 6.48 6.24
N GLY A 158 -2.84 6.61 5.09
CA GLY A 158 -3.51 6.89 3.82
C GLY A 158 -4.00 5.62 3.18
#